data_AF-A0A8J2YNK0-F1
#
_entry.id   AF-A0A8J2YNK0-F1
#
_cell.length_a   1.000
_cell.length_b   1.000
_cell.length_c   1.000
_cell.angle_alpha   90.00
_cell.angle_beta   90.00
_cell.angle_gamma   90.00
#
_symmetry.space_group_name_H-M   'P 1'
#
loop_
_entity.id
_entity.type
_entity.pdbx_description
1 polymer ?
#
loop_
_entity_poly.entity_id
_entity_poly.type
_entity_poly.pdbx_seq_one_letter_code
_entity_poly.pdbx_strand_id
1 'polypeptide(L)'
;MKFIEGMKNGEDKFYDMQLFTSAKKFCYIPETVYMYRTRDDNDNLSMTQQDMESTILNDCKAANLVKNLLTKDQFEMFQINAMRSILWKLIDPSFNSLPLSKKFFLLKSIRPIILSYNPELIKKYFKLEYPFISLLSKGYIDLAKEYIQIHISRKYWYLEGKSLLKIYSKQRKMLNSRSWKMTKVLRVINNKKTN
;
A
#
# COMPACT_ATOMS: atom_id res chain seq x y z
N MET A 1 29.75 -2.22 -4.80
CA MET A 1 28.34 -2.36 -4.35
C MET A 1 28.00 -3.84 -4.39
N LYS A 2 27.32 -4.36 -3.38
CA LYS A 2 26.95 -5.78 -3.30
C LYS A 2 25.54 -5.88 -2.74
N PHE A 3 24.77 -6.85 -3.22
CA PHE A 3 23.51 -7.21 -2.57
C PHE A 3 23.78 -7.73 -1.16
N ILE A 4 22.84 -7.48 -0.25
CA ILE A 4 22.91 -8.05 1.11
C ILE A 4 22.55 -9.52 1.03
N GLU A 5 23.50 -10.39 1.34
CA GLU A 5 23.26 -11.82 1.44
C GLU A 5 22.24 -12.12 2.55
N GLY A 6 21.35 -13.09 2.30
CA GLY A 6 20.28 -13.47 3.22
C GLY A 6 19.04 -12.55 3.20
N MET A 7 18.99 -11.53 2.35
CA MET A 7 17.81 -10.69 2.16
C MET A 7 17.09 -11.10 0.87
N LYS A 8 16.04 -11.93 1.01
CA LYS A 8 15.30 -12.48 -0.15
C LYS A 8 14.36 -11.46 -0.82
N ASN A 9 14.05 -10.35 -0.16
CA ASN A 9 13.22 -9.28 -0.70
C ASN A 9 13.56 -7.94 -0.03
N GLY A 10 13.44 -6.84 -0.78
CA GLY A 10 13.75 -5.48 -0.31
C GLY A 10 15.25 -5.14 -0.31
N GLU A 11 16.10 -6.04 -0.79
CA GLU A 11 17.54 -5.86 -0.97
C GLU A 11 17.86 -4.80 -2.01
N ASP A 12 16.99 -4.67 -3.02
CA ASP A 12 17.00 -3.64 -4.04
C ASP A 12 17.03 -2.24 -3.42
N LYS A 13 16.21 -1.98 -2.39
CA LYS A 13 16.18 -0.68 -1.69
C LYS A 13 17.54 -0.30 -1.11
N PHE A 14 18.27 -1.27 -0.55
CA PHE A 14 19.58 -0.99 0.00
C PHE A 14 20.62 -0.79 -1.11
N TYR A 15 20.62 -1.67 -2.12
CA TYR A 15 21.52 -1.58 -3.26
C TYR A 15 21.34 -0.26 -4.02
N ASP A 16 20.10 0.14 -4.27
CA ASP A 16 19.74 1.40 -4.93
C ASP A 16 20.26 2.60 -4.14
N MET A 17 20.18 2.58 -2.80
CA MET A 17 20.74 3.66 -1.99
C MET A 17 22.27 3.69 -2.05
N GLN A 18 22.95 2.53 -2.08
CA GLN A 18 24.40 2.49 -2.31
C GLN A 18 24.78 3.06 -3.68
N LEU A 19 23.99 2.73 -4.72
CA LEU A 19 24.19 3.24 -6.07
C LEU A 19 23.95 4.75 -6.12
N PHE A 20 22.84 5.21 -5.55
CA PHE A 20 22.43 6.60 -5.62
C PHE A 20 23.34 7.54 -4.84
N THR A 21 23.94 7.06 -3.75
CA THR A 21 24.88 7.84 -2.94
C THR A 21 26.29 7.92 -3.55
N SER A 22 26.66 6.97 -4.41
CA SER A 22 27.99 6.89 -5.01
C SER A 22 28.06 7.44 -6.45
N ALA A 23 26.94 7.49 -7.16
CA ALA A 23 26.89 7.99 -8.52
C ALA A 23 26.94 9.54 -8.57
N LYS A 24 27.73 10.06 -9.52
CA LYS A 24 27.93 11.50 -9.71
C LYS A 24 26.84 12.19 -10.53
N LYS A 25 26.11 11.42 -11.36
CA LYS A 25 25.09 11.91 -12.28
C LYS A 25 24.01 10.85 -12.47
N PHE A 26 22.76 11.30 -12.62
CA PHE A 26 21.63 10.46 -13.02
C PHE A 26 21.03 11.03 -14.30
N CYS A 27 20.59 10.13 -15.18
CA CYS A 27 19.78 10.47 -16.33
C CYS A 27 18.41 9.83 -16.15
N TYR A 28 17.34 10.59 -16.38
CA TYR A 28 15.98 10.08 -16.43
C TYR A 28 15.49 10.17 -17.87
N ILE A 29 15.21 9.02 -18.48
CA ILE A 29 14.69 8.92 -19.84
C ILE A 29 13.19 8.59 -19.70
N PRO A 30 12.29 9.55 -19.98
CA PRO A 30 10.84 9.37 -19.80
C PRO A 30 10.17 8.60 -20.94
N GLU A 31 10.91 8.30 -22.01
CA GLU A 31 10.38 7.63 -23.20
C GLU A 31 10.16 6.14 -22.98
N THR A 32 9.10 5.60 -23.58
CA THR A 32 8.58 4.24 -23.37
C THR A 32 9.43 3.17 -24.08
N VAL A 33 10.69 3.04 -23.75
CA VAL A 33 11.56 1.94 -24.23
C VAL A 33 12.54 1.74 -23.07
N TYR A 34 12.56 0.63 -22.32
CA TYR A 34 13.38 -0.56 -22.59
C TYR A 34 12.99 -1.79 -21.73
N MET A 35 11.98 -1.69 -20.86
CA MET A 35 11.63 -2.76 -19.91
C MET A 35 10.13 -3.02 -19.86
N TYR A 36 9.67 -4.08 -20.51
CA TYR A 36 8.33 -4.60 -20.34
C TYR A 36 8.27 -5.43 -19.07
N ARG A 37 7.59 -4.93 -18.04
CA ARG A 37 7.28 -5.73 -16.86
C ARG A 37 6.12 -6.67 -17.21
N THR A 38 6.44 -7.86 -17.68
CA THR A 38 5.45 -8.92 -17.83
C THR A 38 5.11 -9.47 -16.44
N ARG A 39 3.85 -9.34 -16.03
CA ARG A 39 3.32 -10.07 -14.88
C ARG A 39 2.52 -11.25 -15.41
N ASP A 40 2.83 -12.43 -14.90
CA ASP A 40 1.93 -13.57 -15.01
C ASP A 40 1.03 -13.54 -13.76
N ASP A 41 -0.07 -12.79 -13.84
CA ASP A 41 -0.92 -12.45 -12.69
C ASP A 41 -1.63 -13.67 -12.08
N ASN A 42 -1.63 -14.83 -12.75
CA ASN A 42 -2.30 -16.04 -12.28
C ASN A 42 -1.41 -16.90 -11.36
N ASP A 43 -0.10 -16.99 -11.64
CA ASP A 43 0.80 -17.93 -10.95
C ASP A 43 2.04 -17.27 -10.29
N ASN A 44 2.28 -15.97 -10.51
CA ASN A 44 3.50 -15.30 -10.06
C ASN A 44 3.22 -14.01 -9.26
N LEU A 45 2.57 -14.18 -8.10
CA LEU A 45 2.47 -13.12 -7.09
C LEU A 45 3.88 -12.65 -6.72
N SER A 46 4.06 -11.33 -6.54
CA SER A 46 5.36 -10.79 -6.14
C SER A 46 5.82 -11.46 -4.83
N MET A 47 7.10 -11.79 -4.68
CA MET A 47 7.64 -12.36 -3.43
C MET A 47 7.29 -11.49 -2.19
N THR A 48 7.07 -10.18 -2.38
CA THR A 48 6.62 -9.28 -1.31
C THR A 48 5.18 -9.52 -0.84
N GLN A 49 4.38 -10.21 -1.64
CA GLN A 49 3.00 -10.63 -1.32
C GLN A 49 2.96 -12.07 -0.77
N GLN A 50 3.98 -12.89 -1.08
CA GLN A 50 4.08 -14.27 -0.65
C GLN A 50 4.62 -14.42 0.79
N ASP A 51 5.49 -13.51 1.25
CA ASP A 51 6.01 -13.50 2.63
C ASP A 51 5.98 -12.10 3.25
N MET A 52 4.84 -11.79 3.87
CA MET A 52 4.58 -10.50 4.52
C MET A 52 5.50 -10.22 5.70
N GLU A 53 5.85 -11.26 6.48
CA GLU A 53 6.68 -11.12 7.67
C GLU A 53 8.10 -10.72 7.27
N SER A 54 8.74 -11.51 6.43
CA SER A 54 10.10 -11.22 5.96
C SER A 54 10.17 -9.85 5.28
N THR A 55 9.16 -9.51 4.48
CA THR A 55 9.13 -8.24 3.75
C THR A 55 9.09 -7.02 4.67
N ILE A 56 8.32 -7.07 5.76
CA ILE A 56 8.26 -5.96 6.73
C ILE A 56 9.55 -5.87 7.54
N LEU A 57 10.10 -7.01 7.97
CA LEU A 57 11.37 -7.04 8.71
C LEU A 57 12.53 -6.53 7.84
N ASN A 58 12.53 -6.87 6.56
CA ASN A 58 13.52 -6.40 5.60
C ASN A 58 13.42 -4.89 5.35
N ASP A 59 12.21 -4.33 5.29
CA ASP A 59 12.03 -2.87 5.26
C ASP A 59 12.60 -2.19 6.51
N CYS A 60 12.37 -2.77 7.70
CA CYS A 60 12.92 -2.24 8.94
C CYS A 60 14.46 -2.31 8.96
N LYS A 61 15.01 -3.44 8.50
CA LYS A 61 16.46 -3.64 8.36
C LYS A 61 17.07 -2.65 7.37
N ALA A 62 16.48 -2.48 6.20
CA ALA A 62 16.93 -1.52 5.19
C ALA A 62 16.93 -0.10 5.74
N ALA A 63 15.86 0.30 6.45
CA ALA A 63 15.77 1.62 7.06
C ALA A 63 16.92 1.93 8.03
N ASN A 64 17.32 0.94 8.84
CA ASN A 64 18.45 1.09 9.76
C ASN A 64 19.80 1.17 9.03
N LEU A 65 20.00 0.34 7.99
CA LEU A 65 21.27 0.28 7.26
C LEU A 65 21.51 1.50 6.38
N VAL A 66 20.46 1.99 5.71
CA VAL A 66 20.54 3.12 4.77
C VAL A 66 20.84 4.44 5.50
N LYS A 67 20.43 4.58 6.76
CA LYS A 67 20.61 5.82 7.54
C LYS A 67 22.05 6.34 7.51
N ASN A 68 23.04 5.44 7.58
CA ASN A 68 24.46 5.80 7.62
C ASN A 68 25.04 6.17 6.24
N LEU A 69 24.29 5.94 5.16
CA LEU A 69 24.71 6.22 3.79
C LEU A 69 24.20 7.58 3.29
N LEU A 70 23.23 8.18 3.99
CA LEU A 70 22.51 9.35 3.53
C LEU A 70 22.87 10.60 4.35
N THR A 71 22.88 11.75 3.68
CA THR A 71 22.81 13.05 4.36
C THR A 71 21.45 13.19 5.06
N LYS A 72 21.32 14.19 5.95
CA LYS A 72 20.07 14.45 6.69
C LYS A 72 18.88 14.61 5.75
N ASP A 73 18.99 15.45 4.72
CA ASP A 73 17.89 15.76 3.80
C ASP A 73 17.51 14.56 2.93
N GLN A 74 18.50 13.78 2.48
CA GLN A 74 18.26 12.53 1.76
C GLN A 74 17.56 11.50 2.66
N PHE A 75 17.97 11.42 3.93
CA PHE A 75 17.36 10.52 4.89
C PHE A 75 15.91 10.92 5.18
N GLU A 76 15.61 12.22 5.28
CA GLU A 76 14.23 12.71 5.42
C GLU A 76 13.32 12.29 4.26
N MET A 77 13.81 12.36 3.00
CA MET A 77 13.06 11.85 1.85
C MET A 77 12.91 10.32 1.88
N PHE A 78 13.96 9.60 2.29
CA PHE A 78 13.91 8.15 2.46
C PHE A 78 12.87 7.74 3.51
N GLN A 79 12.76 8.45 4.63
CA GLN A 79 11.77 8.18 5.69
C GLN A 79 10.34 8.15 5.13
N ILE A 80 10.00 9.07 4.22
CA ILE A 80 8.69 9.12 3.57
C ILE A 80 8.45 7.84 2.77
N ASN A 81 9.39 7.45 1.92
CA ASN A 81 9.23 6.27 1.07
C ASN A 81 9.20 4.97 1.87
N ALA A 82 10.05 4.85 2.90
CA ALA A 82 10.07 3.72 3.81
C ALA A 82 8.74 3.59 4.57
N MET A 83 8.25 4.68 5.16
CA MET A 83 6.95 4.67 5.85
C MET A 83 5.80 4.34 4.93
N ARG A 84 5.77 4.89 3.71
CA ARG A 84 4.72 4.56 2.73
C ARG A 84 4.71 3.06 2.42
N SER A 85 5.89 2.45 2.26
CA SER A 85 6.01 1.01 1.99
C SER A 85 5.50 0.18 3.17
N ILE A 86 5.89 0.52 4.40
CA ILE A 86 5.45 -0.18 5.62
C ILE A 86 3.94 -0.03 5.81
N LEU A 87 3.40 1.19 5.75
CA LEU A 87 1.98 1.46 5.96
C LEU A 87 1.10 0.75 4.92
N TRP A 88 1.55 0.68 3.67
CA TRP A 88 0.84 -0.05 2.62
C TRP A 88 0.75 -1.55 2.91
N LYS A 89 1.81 -2.15 3.44
CA LYS A 89 1.85 -3.57 3.83
C LYS A 89 0.95 -3.87 5.02
N LEU A 90 0.85 -2.95 5.98
CA LEU A 90 0.00 -3.12 7.16
C LEU A 90 -1.50 -3.16 6.85
N ILE A 91 -1.92 -2.57 5.73
CA ILE A 91 -3.32 -2.60 5.27
C ILE A 91 -3.57 -3.65 4.19
N ASP A 92 -2.57 -4.46 3.87
CA ASP A 92 -2.67 -5.51 2.87
C ASP A 92 -3.43 -6.74 3.43
N PRO A 93 -4.29 -7.42 2.63
CA PRO A 93 -4.98 -8.63 3.06
C PRO A 93 -4.05 -9.70 3.62
N SER A 94 -2.84 -9.86 3.07
CA SER A 94 -1.85 -10.84 3.53
C SER A 94 -1.30 -10.51 4.92
N PHE A 95 -1.31 -9.24 5.35
CA PHE A 95 -0.99 -8.90 6.75
C PHE A 95 -2.14 -9.26 7.68
N ASN A 96 -3.39 -9.06 7.23
CA ASN A 96 -4.57 -9.38 8.02
C ASN A 96 -4.80 -10.87 8.21
N SER A 97 -4.33 -11.72 7.30
CA SER A 97 -4.38 -13.16 7.46
C SER A 97 -3.35 -13.71 8.45
N LEU A 98 -2.36 -12.91 8.87
CA LEU A 98 -1.34 -13.36 9.83
C LEU A 98 -1.93 -13.68 11.21
N PRO A 99 -1.38 -14.69 11.91
CA PRO A 99 -1.65 -14.93 13.32
C PRO A 99 -1.43 -13.68 14.18
N LEU A 100 -2.22 -13.55 15.24
CA LEU A 100 -2.17 -12.40 16.14
C LEU A 100 -0.76 -12.16 16.69
N SER A 101 -0.08 -13.23 17.14
CA SER A 101 1.30 -13.17 17.66
C SER A 101 2.27 -12.55 16.66
N LYS A 102 2.18 -12.92 15.37
CA LYS A 102 3.01 -12.36 14.30
C LYS A 102 2.72 -10.90 14.05
N LYS A 103 1.44 -10.49 14.04
CA LYS A 103 1.06 -9.07 13.89
C LYS A 103 1.68 -8.22 15.00
N PHE A 104 1.58 -8.67 16.26
CA PHE A 104 2.21 -7.98 17.38
C PHE A 104 3.72 -7.88 17.25
N PHE A 105 4.37 -8.98 16.88
CA PHE A 105 5.82 -9.02 16.67
C PHE A 105 6.26 -8.02 15.59
N LEU A 106 5.55 -7.96 14.46
CA LEU A 106 5.83 -7.02 13.38
C LEU A 106 5.62 -5.57 13.80
N LEU A 107 4.52 -5.25 14.50
CA LEU A 107 4.29 -3.90 15.03
C LEU A 107 5.39 -3.48 16.02
N LYS A 108 5.83 -4.40 16.91
CA LYS A 108 6.97 -4.16 17.80
C LYS A 108 8.26 -3.90 17.04
N SER A 109 8.48 -4.59 15.93
CA SER A 109 9.67 -4.43 15.07
C SER A 109 9.67 -3.09 14.31
N ILE A 110 8.51 -2.59 13.91
CA ILE A 110 8.35 -1.30 13.22
C ILE A 110 8.55 -0.12 14.19
N ARG A 111 8.17 -0.26 15.46
CA ARG A 111 8.20 0.83 16.44
C ARG A 111 9.56 1.56 16.56
N PRO A 112 10.72 0.87 16.68
CA PRO A 112 12.03 1.52 16.69
C PRO A 112 12.30 2.39 15.45
N ILE A 113 11.83 1.96 14.27
CA ILE A 113 12.00 2.70 13.02
C ILE A 113 11.23 4.01 13.11
N ILE A 114 9.95 3.96 13.50
CA ILE A 114 9.11 5.14 13.70
C ILE A 114 9.72 6.12 14.71
N LEU A 115 10.25 5.61 15.82
CA LEU A 115 10.87 6.44 16.86
C LEU A 115 12.14 7.14 16.36
N SER A 116 12.80 6.60 15.34
CA SER A 116 14.00 7.19 14.75
C SER A 116 13.71 8.27 13.69
N TYR A 117 12.45 8.45 13.30
CA TYR A 117 12.04 9.32 12.19
C TYR A 117 11.57 10.70 12.68
N ASN A 118 11.61 11.69 11.79
CA ASN A 118 11.21 13.06 12.10
C ASN A 118 9.68 13.15 12.24
N PRO A 119 9.13 13.42 13.45
CA PRO A 119 7.69 13.38 13.69
C PRO A 119 6.92 14.46 12.94
N GLU A 120 7.52 15.64 12.72
CA GLU A 120 6.89 16.74 11.97
C GLU A 120 6.74 16.38 10.49
N LEU A 121 7.77 15.74 9.93
CA LEU A 121 7.73 15.24 8.56
C LEU A 121 6.67 14.14 8.41
N ILE A 122 6.61 13.19 9.35
CA ILE A 122 5.59 12.16 9.33
C ILE A 122 4.18 12.75 9.43
N LYS A 123 3.94 13.70 10.34
CA LYS A 123 2.66 14.39 10.50
C LYS A 123 2.26 15.15 9.23
N LYS A 124 3.22 15.77 8.53
CA LYS A 124 2.99 16.50 7.28
C LYS A 124 2.53 15.58 6.15
N TYR A 125 3.18 14.43 5.96
CA TYR A 125 2.95 13.55 4.80
C TYR A 125 1.92 12.43 5.04
N PHE A 126 1.72 12.01 6.29
CA PHE A 126 0.86 10.87 6.64
C PHE A 126 -0.26 11.30 7.58
N LYS A 127 -1.01 12.34 7.23
CA LYS A 127 -2.05 12.92 8.12
C LYS A 127 -3.10 11.90 8.56
N LEU A 128 -3.48 10.97 7.68
CA LEU A 128 -4.51 9.97 7.96
C LEU A 128 -3.96 8.78 8.76
N GLU A 129 -2.69 8.45 8.57
CA GLU A 129 -2.00 7.35 9.25
C GLU A 129 -1.31 7.83 10.53
N TYR A 130 -1.19 9.14 10.76
CA TYR A 130 -0.52 9.71 11.92
C TYR A 130 -1.08 9.20 13.25
N PRO A 131 -2.40 9.02 13.46
CA PRO A 131 -2.89 8.47 14.71
C PRO A 131 -2.39 7.04 14.97
N PHE A 132 -2.32 6.18 13.94
CA PHE A 132 -1.69 4.86 14.05
C PHE A 132 -0.24 4.97 14.49
N ILE A 133 0.53 5.82 13.82
CA ILE A 133 1.95 6.03 14.10
C ILE A 133 2.14 6.54 15.53
N SER A 134 1.29 7.48 15.96
CA SER A 134 1.31 8.01 17.32
C SER A 134 0.94 6.98 18.38
N LEU A 135 0.01 6.07 18.11
CA LEU A 135 -0.33 4.99 19.04
C LEU A 135 0.84 4.02 19.16
N LEU A 136 1.44 3.65 18.03
CA LEU A 136 2.56 2.73 17.98
C LEU A 136 3.82 3.28 18.65
N SER A 137 4.14 4.57 18.45
CA SER A 137 5.29 5.22 19.09
C SER A 137 5.16 5.23 20.62
N LYS A 138 3.97 5.54 21.13
CA LYS A 138 3.61 5.52 22.56
C LYS A 138 3.51 4.12 23.16
N GLY A 139 3.61 3.05 22.35
CA GLY A 139 3.55 1.67 22.82
C GLY A 139 2.13 1.13 23.01
N TYR A 140 1.10 1.84 22.56
CA TYR A 140 -0.29 1.36 22.55
C TYR A 140 -0.53 0.41 21.36
N ILE A 141 0.13 -0.75 21.37
CA ILE A 141 0.17 -1.68 20.23
C ILE A 141 -1.21 -2.23 19.89
N ASP A 142 -2.03 -2.54 20.90
CA ASP A 142 -3.41 -3.01 20.70
C ASP A 142 -4.29 -2.00 20.00
N LEU A 143 -4.27 -0.75 20.48
CA LEU A 143 -5.01 0.35 19.86
C LEU A 143 -4.49 0.63 18.44
N ALA A 144 -3.16 0.54 18.22
CA ALA A 144 -2.58 0.72 16.89
C ALA A 144 -3.09 -0.37 15.92
N LYS A 145 -3.18 -1.63 16.38
CA LYS A 145 -3.74 -2.75 15.62
C LYS A 145 -5.22 -2.53 15.28
N GLU A 146 -6.03 -2.10 16.24
CA GLU A 146 -7.44 -1.77 16.01
C GLU A 146 -7.60 -0.64 15.00
N TYR A 147 -6.76 0.39 15.09
CA TYR A 147 -6.77 1.49 14.15
C TYR A 147 -6.44 1.07 12.71
N ILE A 148 -5.52 0.10 12.53
CA ILE A 148 -5.27 -0.49 11.20
C ILE A 148 -6.55 -1.13 10.63
N GLN A 149 -7.33 -1.85 11.45
CA GLN A 149 -8.59 -2.46 11.01
C GLN A 149 -9.62 -1.42 10.54
N ILE A 150 -9.68 -0.28 11.22
CA ILE A 150 -10.53 0.85 10.80
C ILE A 150 -10.09 1.36 9.41
N HIS A 151 -8.79 1.50 9.18
CA HIS A 151 -8.25 1.92 7.87
C HIS A 151 -8.57 0.95 6.74
N ILE A 152 -8.44 -0.35 6.99
CA ILE A 152 -8.79 -1.40 6.03
C ILE A 152 -10.29 -1.34 5.71
N SER A 153 -11.14 -1.26 6.74
CA SER A 153 -12.59 -1.14 6.57
C SER A 153 -12.96 0.10 5.75
N ARG A 154 -12.35 1.25 6.05
CA ARG A 154 -12.55 2.49 5.30
C ARG A 154 -12.19 2.33 3.83
N LYS A 155 -11.05 1.71 3.52
CA LYS A 155 -10.62 1.44 2.13
C LYS A 155 -11.61 0.52 1.42
N TYR A 156 -12.05 -0.55 2.08
CA TYR A 156 -13.03 -1.50 1.55
C TYR A 156 -14.33 -0.79 1.17
N TRP A 157 -14.95 -0.06 2.11
CA TRP A 157 -16.22 0.63 1.88
C TRP A 157 -16.11 1.74 0.82
N TYR A 158 -14.96 2.39 0.72
CA TYR A 158 -14.71 3.36 -0.34
C TYR A 158 -14.69 2.72 -1.73
N LEU A 159 -14.02 1.57 -1.89
CA LEU A 159 -13.99 0.83 -3.15
C LEU A 159 -15.36 0.27 -3.52
N GLU A 160 -16.07 -0.30 -2.55
CA GLU A 160 -17.43 -0.81 -2.73
C GLU A 160 -18.39 0.30 -3.14
N GLY A 161 -18.36 1.44 -2.44
CA GLY A 161 -19.15 2.61 -2.79
C GLY A 161 -18.88 3.10 -4.22
N LYS A 162 -17.62 3.12 -4.67
CA LYS A 162 -17.27 3.44 -6.07
C LYS A 162 -17.85 2.44 -7.06
N SER A 163 -17.81 1.14 -6.74
CA SER A 163 -18.37 0.08 -7.58
C SER A 163 -19.88 0.26 -7.73
N LEU A 164 -20.59 0.43 -6.61
CA LEU A 164 -22.04 0.65 -6.59
C LEU A 164 -22.44 1.91 -7.34
N LEU A 165 -21.69 3.02 -7.19
CA LEU A 165 -21.94 4.25 -7.95
C LEU A 165 -21.78 4.03 -9.47
N LYS A 166 -20.80 3.23 -9.89
CA LYS A 166 -20.61 2.88 -11.31
C LYS A 166 -21.82 2.09 -11.83
N ILE A 167 -22.29 1.09 -11.09
CA ILE A 167 -23.48 0.31 -11.44
C ILE A 167 -24.71 1.21 -11.52
N TYR A 168 -24.97 2.01 -10.49
CA TYR A 168 -26.07 2.95 -10.44
C TYR A 168 -26.05 3.93 -11.61
N SER A 169 -24.88 4.50 -11.93
CA SER A 169 -24.75 5.43 -13.06
C SER A 169 -25.08 4.76 -14.40
N LYS A 170 -24.67 3.49 -14.61
CA LYS A 170 -24.98 2.70 -15.80
C LYS A 170 -26.47 2.43 -15.91
N GLN A 171 -27.09 1.98 -14.81
CA GLN A 171 -28.54 1.75 -14.74
C GLN A 171 -29.31 3.04 -15.01
N ARG A 172 -28.94 4.16 -14.36
CA ARG A 172 -29.60 5.45 -14.56
C ARG A 172 -29.49 5.95 -16.00
N LYS A 173 -28.34 5.79 -16.65
CA LYS A 173 -28.17 6.10 -18.09
C LYS A 173 -29.10 5.25 -18.96
N MET A 174 -29.20 3.95 -18.69
CA MET A 174 -30.10 3.04 -19.39
C MET A 174 -31.57 3.44 -19.19
N LEU A 175 -32.01 3.65 -17.95
CA LEU A 175 -33.38 4.05 -17.61
C LEU A 175 -33.77 5.38 -18.28
N ASN A 176 -32.82 6.30 -18.42
CA ASN A 176 -33.04 7.59 -19.06
C ASN A 176 -32.94 7.57 -20.60
N SER A 177 -32.48 6.47 -21.19
CA SER A 177 -32.31 6.35 -22.64
C SER A 177 -33.65 6.38 -23.39
N ARG A 178 -33.65 6.90 -24.63
CA ARG A 178 -34.84 6.94 -25.49
C ARG A 178 -35.40 5.53 -25.74
N SER A 179 -34.53 4.57 -26.05
CA SER A 179 -34.92 3.16 -26.26
C SER A 179 -35.64 2.57 -25.05
N TRP A 180 -35.11 2.77 -23.84
CA TRP A 180 -35.75 2.28 -22.62
C TRP A 180 -37.10 2.94 -22.34
N LYS A 181 -37.25 4.23 -22.65
CA LYS A 181 -38.52 4.96 -22.49
C LYS A 181 -39.58 4.51 -23.49
N MET A 182 -39.20 4.32 -24.77
CA MET A 182 -40.12 3.88 -25.83
C MET A 182 -40.66 2.47 -25.58
N THR A 183 -39.84 1.57 -25.07
CA THR A 183 -40.22 0.18 -24.79
C THR A 183 -41.06 -0.01 -23.52
N LYS A 184 -41.42 1.08 -22.82
CA LYS A 184 -42.17 1.01 -21.55
C LYS A 184 -43.50 0.27 -21.68
N VAL A 185 -44.27 0.57 -22.73
CA VAL A 185 -45.59 -0.03 -22.97
C VAL A 185 -45.47 -1.53 -23.25
N LEU A 186 -44.52 -1.92 -24.11
CA LEU A 186 -44.25 -3.32 -24.44
C LEU A 186 -43.84 -4.13 -23.21
N ARG A 187 -43.02 -3.57 -22.31
CA ARG A 187 -42.61 -4.24 -21.06
C ARG A 187 -43.78 -4.47 -20.11
N VAL A 188 -44.72 -3.53 -19.99
CA VAL A 188 -45.91 -3.69 -19.15
C VAL A 188 -46.81 -4.81 -19.66
N ILE A 189 -46.95 -4.91 -20.99
CA ILE A 189 -47.74 -5.96 -21.63
C ILE A 189 -47.08 -7.33 -21.44
N ASN A 190 -45.75 -7.42 -21.61
CA ASN A 190 -45.03 -8.68 -21.43
C ASN A 190 -45.11 -9.20 -19.98
N ASN A 191 -44.93 -8.32 -18.98
CA ASN A 191 -45.02 -8.73 -17.58
C ASN A 191 -46.42 -9.22 -17.16
N LYS A 192 -47.49 -8.74 -17.81
CA LYS A 192 -48.86 -9.21 -17.58
C LYS A 192 -49.16 -10.57 -18.24
N LYS A 193 -48.35 -11.02 -19.20
CA LYS A 193 -48.50 -12.33 -19.84
C LYS A 193 -47.75 -13.45 -19.10
N THR A 194 -46.80 -13.07 -18.25
CA THR A 194 -45.96 -14.01 -17.48
C THR A 194 -46.40 -14.22 -16.04
N ASN A 195 -47.40 -13.47 -15.57
CA ASN A 195 -48.14 -13.70 -14.33
C ASN A 195 -49.54 -14.21 -14.68
#